data_AF-G4Z996-F1
#
_entry.id   AF-G4Z996-F1
#
_cell.length_a   1.000
_cell.length_b   1.000
_cell.length_c   1.000
_cell.angle_alpha   90.00
_cell.angle_beta   90.00
_cell.angle_gamma   90.00
#
_symmetry.space_group_name_H-M   'P 1'
#
loop_
_entity.id
_entity.type
_entity.pdbx_description
1 polymer ?
#
loop_
_entity_poly.entity_id
_entity_poly.type
_entity_poly.pdbx_seq_one_letter_code
_entity_poly.pdbx_strand_id
1 'polypeptide(L)'
;MDFPQNLTLPSVSNTLSQWYFCSLVSVSGFGIFYENEGIQTNYLYNETSNGKGSDQINSMLAHFISTKIIPAGKTRLTVYADNCSGQNKNSYVIKFLLAQVHMGALQYVDYKFFVKGHTKNSCDRGFGHIRKHVAKVDCWTMDHLVEGVSSASKSSITVHLPRGSSAFKSYKPILT
;
A
#
# COMPACT_ATOMS: atom_id res chain seq x y z
N MET A 1 -7.94 1.18 -2.77
CA MET A 1 -6.67 1.07 -2.00
C MET A 1 -6.83 -0.04 -1.00
N ASP A 2 -5.77 -0.82 -0.74
CA ASP A 2 -5.85 -1.89 0.25
C ASP A 2 -4.50 -2.50 0.64
N PHE A 3 -4.52 -3.36 1.67
CA PHE A 3 -3.41 -4.24 2.04
C PHE A 3 -3.64 -5.65 1.50
N PRO A 4 -2.69 -6.25 0.75
CA PRO A 4 -2.67 -7.68 0.54
C PRO A 4 -2.25 -8.41 1.82
N GLN A 5 -2.32 -9.74 1.75
CA GLN A 5 -1.59 -10.61 2.66
C GLN A 5 -0.09 -10.24 2.65
N ASN A 6 0.56 -10.30 3.81
CA ASN A 6 1.99 -10.06 3.90
C ASN A 6 2.78 -11.05 3.04
N LEU A 7 3.84 -10.54 2.43
CA LEU A 7 4.87 -11.35 1.83
C LEU A 7 5.89 -11.70 2.92
N THR A 8 6.70 -12.73 2.69
CA THR A 8 7.75 -13.14 3.61
C THR A 8 9.09 -13.14 2.90
N LEU A 9 10.14 -12.77 3.61
CA LEU A 9 11.51 -12.90 3.16
C LEU A 9 12.32 -13.82 4.07
N PRO A 10 13.18 -14.67 3.50
CA PRO A 10 13.27 -14.91 2.06
C PRO A 10 12.04 -15.65 1.48
N SER A 11 11.78 -15.45 0.19
CA SER A 11 10.73 -16.15 -0.58
C SER A 11 11.41 -16.91 -1.71
N VAL A 12 11.55 -18.22 -1.57
CA VAL A 12 12.21 -19.08 -2.56
C VAL A 12 11.24 -20.10 -3.12
N SER A 13 11.33 -20.31 -4.44
CA SER A 13 10.45 -21.18 -5.23
C SER A 13 10.48 -22.63 -4.77
N ASN A 14 11.63 -23.10 -4.27
CA ASN A 14 11.81 -24.41 -3.66
C ASN A 14 12.00 -24.27 -2.14
N THR A 15 10.89 -24.02 -1.43
CA THR A 15 10.92 -23.82 0.02
C THR A 15 11.33 -25.11 0.73
N LEU A 16 12.58 -25.17 1.23
CA LEU A 16 13.07 -26.33 1.98
C LEU A 16 12.26 -26.49 3.28
N SER A 17 12.06 -27.72 3.74
CA SER A 17 11.32 -28.02 4.98
C SER A 17 11.89 -27.32 6.22
N GLN A 18 13.16 -26.92 6.20
CA GLN A 18 13.83 -26.22 7.29
C GLN A 18 13.27 -24.81 7.54
N TRP A 19 12.66 -24.18 6.53
CA TRP A 19 12.11 -22.82 6.62
C TRP A 19 10.92 -22.75 7.56
N TYR A 20 10.21 -23.86 7.76
CA TYR A 20 9.12 -23.94 8.74
C TYR A 20 9.59 -23.73 10.18
N PHE A 21 10.89 -23.90 10.47
CA PHE A 21 11.48 -23.68 11.79
C PHE A 21 12.12 -22.29 11.93
N CYS A 22 12.16 -21.50 10.86
CA CYS A 22 12.75 -20.16 10.86
C CYS A 22 11.67 -19.08 10.96
N SER A 23 11.93 -18.02 11.72
CA SER A 23 11.13 -16.80 11.67
C SER A 23 11.52 -15.98 10.44
N LEU A 24 10.67 -16.01 9.41
CA LEU A 24 10.86 -15.20 8.20
C LEU A 24 10.51 -13.74 8.46
N VAL A 25 11.17 -12.84 7.76
CA VAL A 25 10.91 -11.40 7.83
C VAL A 25 9.59 -11.10 7.15
N SER A 26 8.63 -10.53 7.89
CA SER A 26 7.36 -10.11 7.31
C SER A 26 7.53 -8.83 6.50
N VAL A 27 7.00 -8.81 5.27
CA VAL A 27 6.95 -7.65 4.39
C VAL A 27 5.51 -7.22 4.17
N SER A 28 5.22 -5.98 4.54
CA SER A 28 3.92 -5.34 4.30
C SER A 28 3.92 -4.68 2.92
N GLY A 29 2.86 -4.94 2.16
CA GLY A 29 2.54 -4.21 0.93
C GLY A 29 1.31 -3.33 1.14
N PHE A 30 1.23 -2.18 0.48
CA PHE A 30 -0.01 -1.41 0.38
C PHE A 30 -0.20 -0.94 -1.06
N GLY A 31 -1.37 -1.22 -1.63
CA GLY A 31 -1.69 -0.92 -3.01
C GLY A 31 -2.65 0.25 -3.13
N ILE A 32 -2.32 1.20 -4.01
CA ILE A 32 -3.25 2.21 -4.51
C ILE A 32 -3.40 1.99 -6.01
N PHE A 33 -4.57 1.49 -6.42
CA PHE A 33 -4.94 1.41 -7.83
C PHE A 33 -5.56 2.75 -8.27
N TYR A 34 -4.98 3.37 -9.29
CA TYR A 34 -5.45 4.62 -9.86
C TYR A 34 -6.18 4.37 -11.17
N GLU A 35 -7.51 4.39 -11.10
CA GLU A 35 -8.41 4.06 -12.22
C GLU A 35 -8.16 4.93 -13.46
N ASN A 36 -7.83 6.22 -13.29
CA ASN A 36 -7.63 7.14 -14.42
C ASN A 36 -6.44 6.76 -15.32
N GLU A 37 -5.41 6.11 -14.75
CA GLU A 37 -4.23 5.65 -15.49
C GLU A 37 -4.22 4.13 -15.69
N GLY A 38 -5.07 3.39 -14.97
CA GLY A 38 -5.04 1.93 -14.94
C GLY A 38 -3.77 1.35 -14.29
N ILE A 39 -3.12 2.12 -13.40
CA ILE A 39 -1.83 1.78 -12.78
C ILE A 39 -2.01 1.54 -11.29
N GLN A 40 -1.37 0.48 -10.78
CA GLN A 40 -1.27 0.18 -9.35
C GLN A 40 0.08 0.63 -8.80
N THR A 41 0.07 1.53 -7.81
CA THR A 41 1.27 1.86 -7.02
C THR A 41 1.30 0.97 -5.78
N ASN A 42 2.38 0.22 -5.59
CA ASN A 42 2.60 -0.73 -4.51
C ASN A 42 3.73 -0.23 -3.60
N TYR A 43 3.38 0.12 -2.37
CA TYR A 43 4.33 0.51 -1.34
C TYR A 43 4.79 -0.73 -0.58
N LEU A 44 6.10 -0.96 -0.49
CA LEU A 44 6.69 -2.11 0.19
C LEU A 44 7.58 -1.65 1.35
N TYR A 45 7.43 -2.30 2.50
CA TYR A 45 8.30 -2.12 3.66
C TYR A 45 8.29 -3.39 4.52
N ASN A 46 9.40 -3.67 5.18
CA ASN A 46 9.46 -4.80 6.11
C ASN A 46 9.03 -4.40 7.54
N GLU A 47 8.82 -5.40 8.38
CA GLU A 47 8.44 -5.22 9.79
C GLU A 47 9.45 -4.42 10.61
N THR A 48 10.71 -4.33 10.18
CA THR A 48 11.73 -3.52 10.85
C THR A 48 11.60 -2.03 10.56
N SER A 49 10.90 -1.67 9.47
CA SER A 49 10.62 -0.28 9.11
C SER A 49 9.46 0.27 9.91
N ASN A 50 8.30 -0.40 9.84
CA ASN A 50 7.09 0.02 10.55
C ASN A 50 6.00 -1.07 10.56
N GLY A 51 4.98 -0.88 11.40
CA GLY A 51 3.78 -1.73 11.43
C GLY A 51 2.72 -1.31 10.42
N LYS A 52 1.54 -1.95 10.49
CA LYS A 52 0.34 -1.54 9.74
C LYS A 52 -0.54 -0.66 10.61
N GLY A 53 -0.64 0.62 10.28
CA GLY A 53 -1.45 1.58 11.02
C GLY A 53 -1.88 2.78 10.21
N SER A 54 -2.71 3.63 10.81
CA SER A 54 -3.25 4.83 10.16
C SER A 54 -2.18 5.81 9.72
N ASP A 55 -1.09 5.96 10.48
CA ASP A 55 0.02 6.85 10.12
C ASP A 55 0.72 6.38 8.84
N GLN A 56 0.91 5.06 8.68
CA GLN A 56 1.50 4.49 7.48
C GLN A 56 0.58 4.69 6.27
N ILE A 57 -0.72 4.41 6.43
CA ILE A 57 -1.72 4.65 5.39
C ILE A 57 -1.71 6.13 4.97
N ASN A 58 -1.74 7.04 5.93
CA ASN A 58 -1.74 8.48 5.69
C ASN A 58 -0.45 8.95 5.01
N SER A 59 0.71 8.41 5.39
CA SER A 59 1.98 8.67 4.72
C SER A 59 1.97 8.23 3.26
N MET A 60 1.50 7.01 2.98
CA MET A 60 1.44 6.47 1.62
C MET A 60 0.39 7.23 0.77
N LEU A 61 -0.73 7.64 1.37
CA LEU A 61 -1.71 8.51 0.73
C LEU A 61 -1.16 9.90 0.45
N ALA A 62 -0.46 10.51 1.42
CA ALA A 62 0.16 11.82 1.27
C ALA A 62 1.16 11.82 0.12
N HIS A 63 2.04 10.81 0.10
CA HIS A 63 2.99 10.61 -1.00
C HIS A 63 2.26 10.46 -2.33
N PHE A 64 1.19 9.65 -2.40
CA PHE A 64 0.42 9.46 -3.63
C PHE A 64 -0.25 10.75 -4.10
N ILE A 65 -0.89 11.50 -3.20
CA ILE A 65 -1.56 12.77 -3.51
C ILE A 65 -0.55 13.79 -4.03
N SER A 66 0.60 13.94 -3.37
CA SER A 66 1.62 14.93 -3.76
C SER A 66 2.33 14.57 -5.06
N THR A 67 2.51 13.29 -5.37
CA THR A 67 3.27 12.84 -6.55
C THR A 67 2.42 12.60 -7.78
N LYS A 68 1.14 12.23 -7.60
CA LYS A 68 0.25 11.85 -8.72
C LYS A 68 -0.95 12.76 -8.88
N ILE A 69 -1.63 13.12 -7.78
CA ILE A 69 -2.92 13.83 -7.85
C ILE A 69 -2.73 15.33 -8.09
N ILE A 70 -1.91 15.99 -7.26
CA ILE A 70 -1.65 17.43 -7.33
C ILE A 70 -0.96 17.80 -8.66
N PRO A 71 0.12 17.11 -9.11
CA PRO A 71 0.76 17.44 -10.39
C PRO A 71 -0.15 17.22 -11.60
N ALA A 72 -1.13 16.32 -11.51
CA ALA A 72 -2.14 16.10 -12.54
C ALA A 72 -3.26 17.17 -12.53
N GLY A 73 -3.18 18.17 -11.65
CA GLY A 73 -4.17 19.25 -11.52
C GLY A 73 -5.54 18.78 -11.05
N LYS A 74 -5.64 17.61 -10.41
CA LYS A 74 -6.92 17.04 -9.98
C LYS A 74 -7.29 17.59 -8.61
N THR A 75 -8.46 18.22 -8.52
CA THR A 75 -8.95 18.83 -7.27
C THR A 75 -9.98 17.97 -6.54
N ARG A 76 -10.59 16.99 -7.22
CA ARG A 76 -11.59 16.08 -6.65
C ARG A 76 -11.04 14.66 -6.63
N LEU A 77 -11.06 14.02 -5.47
CA LEU A 77 -10.55 12.66 -5.28
C LEU A 77 -11.66 11.73 -4.80
N THR A 78 -11.90 10.63 -5.51
CA THR A 78 -12.76 9.55 -5.04
C THR A 78 -11.89 8.36 -4.63
N VAL A 79 -11.95 7.99 -3.37
CA VAL A 79 -11.21 6.85 -2.79
C VAL A 79 -12.18 5.73 -2.50
N TYR A 80 -11.90 4.55 -3.06
CA TYR A 80 -12.57 3.29 -2.70
C TYR A 80 -11.66 2.44 -1.83
N ALA A 81 -12.20 1.92 -0.73
CA ALA A 81 -11.46 1.04 0.17
C ALA A 81 -12.35 -0.02 0.84
N ASP A 82 -11.71 -1.07 1.35
CA ASP A 82 -12.39 -2.12 2.11
C ASP A 82 -12.91 -1.61 3.44
N ASN A 83 -14.05 -2.16 3.87
CA ASN A 83 -14.71 -1.81 5.13
C ASN A 83 -14.06 -2.53 6.33
N CYS A 84 -12.77 -2.30 6.52
CA CYS A 84 -11.97 -2.83 7.64
C CYS A 84 -11.67 -1.69 8.63
N SER A 85 -12.27 -1.73 9.83
CA SER A 85 -12.12 -0.69 10.85
C SER A 85 -10.70 -0.54 11.38
N GLY A 86 -9.93 -1.64 11.41
CA GLY A 86 -8.54 -1.63 11.87
C GLY A 86 -7.56 -0.99 10.90
N GLN A 87 -7.96 -0.74 9.65
CA GLN A 87 -7.07 -0.28 8.59
C GLN A 87 -7.69 0.89 7.82
N ASN A 88 -8.47 0.60 6.79
CA ASN A 88 -8.95 1.61 5.85
C ASN A 88 -10.08 2.46 6.46
N LYS A 89 -11.06 1.84 7.14
CA LYS A 89 -12.16 2.55 7.81
C LYS A 89 -11.74 3.01 9.21
N ASN A 90 -10.67 3.79 9.25
CA ASN A 90 -10.09 4.33 10.47
C ASN A 90 -10.35 5.84 10.55
N SER A 91 -10.70 6.35 11.74
CA SER A 91 -11.01 7.77 11.95
C SER A 91 -9.86 8.69 11.60
N TYR A 92 -8.60 8.29 11.85
CA TYR A 92 -7.43 9.08 11.48
C TYR A 92 -7.21 9.15 9.97
N VAL A 93 -7.61 8.13 9.20
CA VAL A 93 -7.55 8.17 7.73
C VAL A 93 -8.61 9.12 7.19
N ILE A 94 -9.81 9.08 7.75
CA ILE A 94 -10.90 10.00 7.40
C ILE A 94 -10.50 11.46 7.71
N LYS A 95 -9.99 11.71 8.93
CA LYS A 95 -9.53 13.04 9.34
C LYS A 95 -8.37 13.54 8.48
N PHE A 96 -7.45 12.65 8.08
CA PHE A 96 -6.37 13.01 7.16
C PHE A 96 -6.89 13.50 5.82
N LEU A 97 -7.84 12.77 5.20
CA LEU A 97 -8.44 13.18 3.93
C LEU A 97 -9.21 14.50 4.05
N LEU A 98 -9.93 14.70 5.18
CA LEU A 98 -10.58 15.97 5.48
C LEU A 98 -9.57 17.13 5.61
N ALA A 99 -8.44 16.89 6.28
CA ALA A 99 -7.37 17.88 6.41
C ALA A 99 -6.79 18.28 5.04
N GLN A 100 -6.66 17.35 4.09
CA GLN A 100 -6.24 17.69 2.72
C GLN A 100 -7.20 18.68 2.04
N VAL A 101 -8.50 18.59 2.33
CA VAL A 101 -9.50 19.55 1.84
C VAL A 101 -9.37 20.89 2.54
N HIS A 102 -9.28 20.89 3.87
CA HIS A 102 -9.16 22.12 4.67
C HIS A 102 -7.88 22.90 4.37
N MET A 103 -6.79 22.21 4.04
CA MET A 103 -5.53 22.82 3.62
C MET A 103 -5.52 23.30 2.16
N GLY A 104 -6.60 23.08 1.41
CA GLY A 104 -6.71 23.47 0.00
C GLY A 104 -5.93 22.61 -0.98
N ALA A 105 -5.31 21.51 -0.52
CA ALA A 105 -4.62 20.57 -1.42
C ALA A 105 -5.62 19.84 -2.34
N LEU A 106 -6.82 19.59 -1.82
CA LEU A 106 -7.97 19.06 -2.57
C LEU A 106 -9.17 19.97 -2.33
N GLN A 107 -10.09 20.07 -3.30
CA GLN A 107 -11.36 20.77 -3.10
C GLN A 107 -12.44 19.84 -2.54
N TYR A 108 -12.39 18.56 -2.90
CA TYR A 108 -13.42 17.61 -2.52
C TYR A 108 -12.87 16.19 -2.47
N VAL A 109 -13.27 15.43 -1.44
CA VAL A 109 -12.93 14.01 -1.29
C VAL A 109 -14.18 13.19 -1.04
N ASP A 110 -14.45 12.22 -1.92
CA ASP A 110 -15.40 11.15 -1.66
C ASP A 110 -14.64 9.95 -1.10
N TYR A 111 -14.93 9.55 0.14
CA TYR A 111 -14.37 8.32 0.70
C TYR A 111 -15.44 7.25 0.83
N LYS A 112 -15.37 6.22 -0.02
CA LYS A 112 -16.38 5.19 -0.18
C LYS A 112 -15.85 3.84 0.28
N PHE A 113 -16.68 3.12 1.03
CA PHE A 113 -16.36 1.79 1.51
C PHE A 113 -17.20 0.74 0.81
N PHE A 114 -16.59 -0.38 0.45
CA PHE A 114 -17.32 -1.50 -0.10
C PHE A 114 -18.14 -2.24 0.97
N VAL A 115 -19.24 -2.87 0.54
CA VAL A 115 -20.05 -3.73 1.42
C VAL A 115 -19.26 -4.99 1.79
N LYS A 116 -19.29 -5.40 3.06
CA LYS A 116 -18.55 -6.58 3.54
C LYS A 116 -18.89 -7.82 2.68
N GLY A 117 -17.85 -8.57 2.28
CA GLY A 117 -18.00 -9.74 1.42
C GLY A 117 -17.98 -9.46 -0.09
N HIS A 118 -17.68 -8.23 -0.51
CA HIS A 118 -17.41 -7.91 -1.91
C HIS A 118 -16.10 -8.55 -2.41
N THR A 119 -16.01 -8.73 -3.72
CA THR A 119 -14.81 -9.21 -4.45
C THR A 119 -14.30 -8.20 -5.48
N LYS A 120 -14.73 -6.94 -5.34
CA LYS A 120 -14.60 -5.89 -6.37
C LYS A 120 -13.46 -4.88 -6.14
N ASN A 121 -12.49 -5.17 -5.28
CA ASN A 121 -11.38 -4.23 -5.08
C ASN A 121 -10.40 -4.34 -6.27
N SER A 122 -10.21 -3.24 -7.00
CA SER A 122 -9.30 -3.20 -8.15
C SER A 122 -7.86 -3.59 -7.78
N CYS A 123 -7.46 -3.38 -6.52
CA CYS A 123 -6.14 -3.76 -6.03
C CYS A 123 -5.92 -5.29 -5.97
N ASP A 124 -6.98 -6.08 -5.78
CA ASP A 124 -6.88 -7.54 -5.59
C ASP A 124 -6.26 -8.23 -6.79
N ARG A 125 -6.60 -7.76 -8.00
CA ARG A 125 -6.03 -8.28 -9.25
C ARG A 125 -4.53 -8.06 -9.29
N GLY A 126 -4.07 -6.84 -9.00
CA GLY A 126 -2.64 -6.52 -8.98
C GLY A 126 -1.89 -7.33 -7.94
N PHE A 127 -2.45 -7.49 -6.73
CA PHE A 127 -1.87 -8.35 -5.69
C PHE A 127 -1.79 -9.81 -6.11
N GLY A 128 -2.82 -10.33 -6.79
CA GLY A 128 -2.82 -11.68 -7.34
C GLY A 128 -1.70 -11.90 -8.36
N HIS A 129 -1.46 -10.92 -9.25
CA HIS A 129 -0.34 -10.97 -10.20
C HIS A 129 1.02 -10.94 -9.49
N ILE A 130 1.19 -10.04 -8.52
CA ILE A 130 2.41 -9.93 -7.71
C ILE A 130 2.72 -11.25 -7.01
N ARG A 131 1.74 -11.81 -6.29
CA ARG A 131 1.92 -13.07 -5.55
C ARG A 131 2.30 -14.23 -6.47
N LYS A 132 1.62 -14.35 -7.62
CA LYS A 132 1.91 -15.41 -8.61
C LYS A 132 3.31 -15.27 -9.22
N HIS A 133 3.79 -14.05 -9.41
CA HIS A 133 5.13 -13.79 -9.94
C HIS A 133 6.20 -14.04 -8.88
N VAL A 134 6.07 -13.43 -7.69
CA VAL A 134 7.02 -13.57 -6.57
C VAL A 134 7.17 -15.03 -6.13
N ALA A 135 6.12 -15.85 -6.20
CA ALA A 135 6.21 -17.27 -5.88
C ALA A 135 7.11 -18.09 -6.85
N LYS A 136 7.47 -17.54 -8.01
CA LYS A 136 8.29 -18.21 -9.03
C LYS A 136 9.72 -17.69 -9.10
N VAL A 137 10.05 -16.64 -8.36
CA VAL A 137 11.38 -16.03 -8.34
C VAL A 137 11.95 -16.11 -6.94
N ASP A 138 13.27 -16.30 -6.84
CA ASP A 138 13.93 -16.41 -5.54
C ASP A 138 14.30 -15.02 -5.01
N CYS A 139 13.49 -14.54 -4.07
CA CYS A 139 13.70 -13.26 -3.39
C CYS A 139 14.41 -13.48 -2.06
N TRP A 140 15.70 -13.15 -2.01
CA TRP A 140 16.53 -13.26 -0.80
C TRP A 140 16.56 -11.98 0.02
N THR A 141 16.45 -10.83 -0.65
CA THR A 141 16.56 -9.50 -0.06
C THR A 141 15.34 -8.66 -0.39
N MET A 142 15.21 -7.51 0.30
CA MET A 142 14.20 -6.51 -0.05
C MET A 142 14.33 -6.03 -1.49
N ASP A 143 15.56 -5.87 -1.99
CA ASP A 143 15.80 -5.38 -3.35
C ASP A 143 15.32 -6.40 -4.40
N HIS A 144 15.58 -7.70 -4.19
CA HIS A 144 15.03 -8.74 -5.06
C HIS A 144 13.50 -8.73 -5.06
N LEU A 145 12.89 -8.49 -3.90
CA LEU A 145 11.44 -8.42 -3.79
C LEU A 145 10.87 -7.20 -4.50
N VAL A 146 11.50 -6.03 -4.33
CA VAL A 146 11.10 -4.78 -5.01
C VAL A 146 11.17 -4.96 -6.52
N GLU A 147 12.23 -5.58 -7.04
CA GLU A 147 12.37 -5.92 -8.44
C GLU A 147 11.30 -6.92 -8.91
N GLY A 148 11.03 -7.97 -8.12
CA GLY A 148 9.97 -8.95 -8.42
C GLY A 148 8.58 -8.32 -8.47
N VAL A 149 8.24 -7.40 -7.55
CA VAL A 149 6.95 -6.70 -7.57
C VAL A 149 6.85 -5.71 -8.73
N SER A 150 7.96 -5.04 -9.08
CA SER A 150 8.04 -4.16 -10.26
C SER A 150 7.83 -4.94 -11.56
N SER A 151 8.43 -6.12 -11.65
CA SER A 151 8.39 -6.99 -12.84
C SER A 151 7.09 -7.78 -12.99
N ALA A 152 6.22 -7.79 -11.96
CA ALA A 152 4.99 -8.57 -11.95
C ALA A 152 3.95 -8.11 -13.00
N SER A 153 3.93 -6.82 -13.35
CA SER A 153 3.04 -6.27 -14.38
C SER A 153 3.56 -4.92 -14.89
N LYS A 154 3.36 -4.62 -16.17
CA LYS A 154 3.63 -3.29 -16.75
C LYS A 154 2.80 -2.17 -16.11
N SER A 155 1.65 -2.51 -15.52
CA SER A 155 0.78 -1.58 -14.78
C SER A 155 1.08 -1.53 -13.28
N SER A 156 2.22 -2.09 -12.84
CA SER A 156 2.67 -2.07 -11.44
C SER A 156 3.83 -1.08 -11.30
N ILE A 157 3.70 -0.13 -10.38
CA ILE A 157 4.78 0.73 -9.92
C ILE A 157 5.10 0.35 -8.49
N THR A 158 6.38 0.10 -8.19
CA THR A 158 6.81 -0.25 -6.83
C THR A 158 7.50 0.94 -6.16
N VAL A 159 7.14 1.22 -4.92
CA VAL A 159 7.78 2.22 -4.06
C VAL A 159 8.31 1.51 -2.82
N HIS A 160 9.63 1.44 -2.67
CA HIS A 160 10.27 0.86 -1.48
C HIS A 160 10.40 1.92 -0.38
N LEU A 161 9.94 1.60 0.83
CA LEU A 161 10.03 2.44 2.02
C LEU A 161 11.00 1.79 3.04
N PRO A 162 12.30 2.08 2.94
CA PRO A 162 13.30 1.46 3.79
C PRO A 162 13.21 1.96 5.23
N ARG A 163 13.81 1.19 6.15
CA ARG A 163 13.91 1.54 7.56
C ARG A 163 14.66 2.86 7.73
N GLY A 164 14.18 3.71 8.63
CA GLY A 164 14.77 5.03 8.88
C GLY A 164 14.47 6.08 7.80
N SER A 165 13.69 5.75 6.77
CA SER A 165 13.20 6.75 5.82
C SER A 165 12.26 7.75 6.51
N SER A 166 12.33 9.01 6.09
CA SER A 166 11.38 10.06 6.50
C SER A 166 10.01 9.93 5.84
N ALA A 167 9.75 8.82 5.14
CA ALA A 167 8.49 8.58 4.45
C ALA A 167 7.32 8.37 5.42
N PHE A 168 7.56 7.73 6.57
CA PHE A 168 6.55 7.55 7.60
C PHE A 168 6.53 8.74 8.56
N LYS A 169 5.40 9.47 8.58
CA LYS A 169 5.18 10.64 9.43
C LYS A 169 4.11 10.32 10.46
N SER A 170 4.20 10.97 11.62
CA SER A 170 3.17 10.88 12.65
C SER A 170 2.08 11.91 12.35
N TYR A 171 0.87 11.43 12.07
CA TYR A 171 -0.29 12.28 11.80
C TYR A 171 -1.24 12.36 12.99
N LYS A 172 -1.25 11.33 13.86
CA LYS A 172 -2.14 11.31 15.04
C LYS A 172 -2.10 12.59 15.88
N PRO A 173 -0.94 13.18 16.23
CA PRO A 173 -0.92 14.40 17.05
C PRO A 173 -1.56 15.62 16.36
N ILE A 174 -1.59 15.63 15.03
CA ILE A 174 -2.11 16.75 14.21
C ILE A 174 -3.62 16.56 13.94
N LEU A 175 -4.07 15.31 13.96
CA LEU A 175 -5.44 14.92 13.64
C LEU A 175 -6.29 14.65 14.89
N THR A 176 -5.75 14.84 16.09
CA THR A 176 -6.52 14.68 17.33
C THR A 176 -7.25 15.97 17.63
#